data_AF-A0A7S4D4C6-F1
#
_entry.id   AF-A0A7S4D4C6-F1
#
_cell.length_a   1.000
_cell.length_b   1.000
_cell.length_c   1.000
_cell.angle_alpha   90.00
_cell.angle_beta   90.00
_cell.angle_gamma   90.00
#
_symmetry.space_group_name_H-M   'P 1'
#
loop_
_entity.id
_entity.type
_entity.pdbx_description
1 polymer ?
#
loop_
_entity_poly.entity_id
_entity_poly.type
_entity_poly.pdbx_seq_one_letter_code
_entity_poly.pdbx_strand_id
1 'polypeptide(L)'
;MATLPLQSFAKLDQLKQAGMLTDQEYQDQKQKLIDFVIESASPTPLATQVSSHATLHVGSAAPTPDTGASMAMCAIHNKRRGITNMKRMPDGTYTCVLGSHCKTGLRTDAAYPAAEPATHAGKGMGHDSYGYRGAAGHPSNGYWPPYQSALVQGKGKGVSMPLNNPQSYEKVMCARHAKVRSINSMIAIGNYWVCKDHSMCKISASEKSVPSNRQFVCATHEKFRASSYLQRGPDGLLHCIPQKACKVSQKDNMTA
;
A
#
# COMPACT_ATOMS: atom_id res chain seq x y z
N MET A 1 -11.19 -27.41 -4.01
CA MET A 1 -10.48 -26.85 -5.18
C MET A 1 -11.33 -27.09 -6.40
N ALA A 2 -11.91 -26.04 -7.00
CA ALA A 2 -12.81 -26.15 -8.15
C ALA A 2 -12.03 -25.97 -9.47
N THR A 3 -11.45 -27.05 -9.99
CA THR A 3 -10.75 -27.08 -11.30
C THR A 3 -11.69 -27.30 -12.48
N LEU A 4 -13.00 -27.35 -12.25
CA LEU A 4 -13.98 -27.80 -13.23
C LEU A 4 -14.38 -26.81 -14.35
N PRO A 5 -14.35 -25.46 -14.22
CA PRO A 5 -14.96 -24.60 -15.24
C PRO A 5 -14.13 -24.45 -16.51
N LEU A 6 -12.81 -24.69 -16.47
CA LEU A 6 -11.93 -24.48 -17.64
C LEU A 6 -12.12 -25.55 -18.73
N GLN A 7 -12.47 -26.78 -18.36
CA GLN A 7 -12.69 -27.85 -19.34
C GLN A 7 -13.99 -27.63 -20.15
N SER A 8 -14.96 -26.90 -19.58
CA SER A 8 -16.26 -26.62 -20.21
C SER A 8 -16.14 -25.63 -21.37
N PHE A 9 -15.32 -24.59 -21.24
CA PHE A 9 -15.12 -23.61 -22.33
C PHE A 9 -14.36 -24.22 -23.52
N ALA A 10 -13.33 -25.02 -23.27
CA ALA A 10 -12.58 -25.68 -24.34
C ALA A 10 -13.45 -26.62 -25.19
N LYS A 11 -14.37 -27.35 -24.56
CA LYS A 11 -15.32 -28.21 -25.27
C LYS A 11 -16.32 -27.40 -26.11
N LEU A 12 -16.75 -26.24 -25.62
CA LEU A 12 -17.66 -25.35 -26.35
C LEU A 12 -17.00 -24.80 -27.62
N ASP A 13 -15.72 -24.42 -27.54
CA ASP A 13 -14.95 -23.95 -28.70
C ASP A 13 -14.75 -25.06 -29.74
N GLN A 14 -14.51 -26.31 -29.31
CA GLN A 14 -14.41 -27.46 -30.22
C GLN A 14 -15.71 -27.69 -31.00
N LEU A 15 -16.87 -27.60 -30.32
CA LEU A 15 -18.17 -27.80 -30.98
C LEU A 15 -18.50 -26.68 -31.99
N LYS A 16 -18.10 -25.43 -31.69
CA LYS A 16 -18.20 -24.32 -32.65
C LYS A 16 -17.30 -24.57 -33.88
N GLN A 17 -16.06 -24.98 -33.67
CA GLN A 17 -15.12 -25.28 -34.76
C GLN A 17 -15.60 -26.45 -35.63
N ALA A 18 -16.29 -27.43 -35.03
CA ALA A 18 -16.91 -28.53 -35.74
C ALA A 18 -18.17 -28.15 -36.53
N GLY A 19 -18.61 -26.88 -36.47
CA GLY A 19 -19.83 -26.41 -37.14
C GLY A 19 -21.12 -26.98 -36.55
N MET A 20 -21.07 -27.51 -35.32
CA MET A 20 -22.22 -28.12 -34.64
C MET A 20 -23.12 -27.12 -33.92
N LEU A 21 -22.66 -25.88 -33.73
CA LEU A 21 -23.44 -24.78 -33.18
C LEU A 21 -23.43 -23.60 -34.14
N THR A 22 -24.57 -22.93 -34.24
CA THR A 22 -24.63 -21.59 -34.81
C THR A 22 -23.90 -20.59 -33.91
N ASP A 23 -23.52 -19.43 -34.46
CA ASP A 23 -22.87 -18.36 -33.68
C ASP A 23 -23.74 -17.92 -32.49
N GLN A 24 -25.07 -17.88 -32.65
CA GLN A 24 -25.98 -17.49 -31.59
C GLN A 24 -26.02 -18.53 -30.46
N GLU A 25 -26.14 -19.81 -30.78
CA GLU A 25 -26.17 -20.88 -29.78
C GLU A 25 -24.86 -20.97 -29.00
N TYR A 26 -23.72 -20.72 -29.66
CA TYR A 26 -22.43 -20.64 -28.99
C TYR A 26 -22.39 -19.51 -27.95
N GLN A 27 -22.87 -18.31 -28.29
CA GLN A 27 -22.88 -17.19 -27.34
C GLN A 27 -23.83 -17.46 -26.17
N ASP A 28 -25.00 -18.02 -26.43
CA ASP A 28 -25.96 -18.37 -25.38
C ASP A 28 -25.39 -19.41 -24.41
N GLN A 29 -24.74 -20.47 -24.92
CA GLN A 29 -24.09 -21.47 -24.06
C GLN A 29 -22.89 -20.91 -23.30
N LYS A 30 -22.11 -20.02 -23.93
CA LYS A 30 -21.00 -19.33 -23.27
C LYS A 30 -21.48 -18.45 -22.13
N GLN A 31 -22.57 -17.71 -22.31
CA GLN A 31 -23.15 -16.87 -21.27
C GLN A 31 -23.67 -17.69 -20.10
N LYS A 32 -24.35 -18.82 -20.34
CA LYS A 32 -24.79 -19.74 -19.29
C LYS A 32 -23.63 -20.26 -18.42
N LEU A 33 -22.48 -20.54 -19.01
CA LEU A 33 -21.29 -20.95 -18.26
C LEU A 33 -20.73 -19.81 -17.39
N ILE A 34 -20.76 -18.58 -17.90
CA ILE A 34 -20.34 -17.39 -17.13
C ILE A 34 -21.26 -17.18 -15.93
N ASP A 35 -22.57 -17.24 -16.13
CA ASP A 35 -23.56 -17.04 -15.06
C ASP A 35 -23.42 -18.10 -13.96
N PHE A 36 -23.18 -19.36 -14.33
CA PHE A 36 -22.90 -20.43 -13.37
C PHE A 36 -21.63 -20.18 -12.53
N VAL A 37 -20.57 -19.65 -13.14
CA VAL A 37 -19.33 -19.30 -12.42
C VAL A 37 -19.59 -18.14 -11.45
N ILE A 38 -20.38 -17.14 -11.86
CA ILE A 38 -20.75 -16.01 -10.99
C ILE A 38 -21.59 -16.49 -9.82
N GLU A 39 -22.59 -17.34 -10.06
CA GLU A 39 -23.49 -17.86 -9.02
C GLU A 39 -22.74 -18.75 -8.03
N SER A 40 -21.84 -19.61 -8.50
CA SER A 40 -20.99 -20.44 -7.64
C SER A 40 -19.88 -19.67 -6.90
N ALA A 41 -19.51 -18.48 -7.38
CA ALA A 41 -18.58 -17.58 -6.71
C ALA A 41 -19.26 -16.65 -5.70
N SER A 42 -20.59 -16.57 -5.70
CA SER A 42 -21.32 -15.81 -4.69
C SER A 42 -21.15 -16.51 -3.34
N PRO A 43 -20.48 -15.88 -2.35
CA PRO A 43 -20.46 -16.43 -1.01
C PRO A 43 -21.91 -16.44 -0.53
N THR A 44 -22.48 -17.63 -0.34
CA THR A 44 -23.78 -17.78 0.36
C THR A 44 -23.72 -16.86 1.57
N PRO A 45 -24.63 -15.86 1.68
CA PRO A 45 -24.66 -15.01 2.85
C PRO A 45 -24.82 -15.96 4.01
N LEU A 46 -23.82 -15.99 4.90
CA LEU A 46 -23.83 -16.79 6.11
C LEU A 46 -25.11 -16.36 6.83
N ALA A 47 -26.16 -17.18 6.71
CA ALA A 47 -27.40 -16.96 7.41
C ALA A 47 -27.02 -16.94 8.88
N THR A 48 -26.96 -15.74 9.44
CA THR A 48 -26.72 -15.52 10.86
C THR A 48 -27.94 -16.12 11.53
N GLN A 49 -27.86 -17.39 11.91
CA GLN A 49 -28.79 -17.99 12.84
C GLN A 49 -28.59 -17.24 14.16
N VAL A 50 -29.41 -16.22 14.36
CA VAL A 50 -29.59 -15.58 15.66
C VAL A 50 -30.29 -16.61 16.53
N SER A 51 -29.51 -17.47 17.18
CA SER A 51 -30.00 -18.31 18.26
C SER A 51 -30.40 -17.41 19.42
N SER A 52 -31.70 -17.15 19.50
CA SER A 52 -32.36 -16.57 20.66
C SER A 52 -32.34 -17.57 21.82
N HIS A 53 -31.21 -17.65 22.53
CA HIS A 53 -31.20 -18.12 23.91
C HIS A 53 -31.14 -16.89 24.82
N ALA A 54 -32.31 -16.58 25.37
CA ALA A 54 -32.50 -15.60 26.42
C ALA A 54 -31.83 -16.11 27.70
N THR A 55 -30.66 -15.55 28.04
CA THR A 55 -30.13 -15.59 29.40
C THR A 55 -30.33 -14.21 30.02
N LEU A 56 -31.34 -14.12 30.89
CA LEU A 56 -31.57 -12.99 31.78
C LEU A 56 -30.41 -12.91 32.79
N HIS A 57 -29.39 -12.11 32.49
CA HIS A 57 -28.49 -11.62 33.53
C HIS A 57 -28.99 -10.27 34.04
N VAL A 58 -29.71 -10.36 35.15
CA VAL A 58 -29.98 -9.26 36.07
C VAL A 58 -28.66 -8.89 36.75
N GLY A 59 -28.32 -7.60 36.73
CA GLY A 59 -27.31 -7.02 37.60
C GLY A 59 -26.01 -6.64 36.91
N SER A 60 -25.96 -5.46 36.28
CA SER A 60 -24.70 -4.73 36.16
C SER A 60 -24.96 -3.27 36.47
N ALA A 61 -24.31 -2.83 37.54
CA ALA A 61 -24.37 -1.49 38.09
C ALA A 61 -24.19 -0.44 36.98
N ALA A 62 -24.98 0.63 37.08
CA ALA A 62 -24.83 1.80 36.23
C ALA A 62 -23.36 2.22 36.19
N PRO A 63 -22.72 2.28 35.01
CA PRO A 63 -21.35 2.74 34.91
C PRO A 63 -21.31 4.18 35.41
N THR A 64 -20.56 4.40 36.49
CA THR A 64 -20.26 5.73 37.00
C THR A 64 -19.64 6.57 35.88
N PRO A 65 -19.91 7.89 35.82
CA PRO A 65 -19.31 8.76 34.83
C PRO A 65 -17.79 8.76 35.04
N ASP A 66 -17.09 8.08 34.14
CA ASP A 66 -15.64 7.91 34.17
C ASP A 66 -14.95 9.26 33.95
N THR A 67 -14.54 9.90 35.04
CA THR A 67 -14.04 11.29 35.10
C THR A 67 -12.66 11.50 34.46
N GLY A 68 -12.11 10.54 33.71
CA GLY A 68 -10.70 10.59 33.28
C GLY A 68 -10.39 10.29 31.82
N ALA A 69 -11.27 9.61 31.08
CA ALA A 69 -10.96 9.22 29.71
C ALA A 69 -11.25 10.36 28.73
N SER A 70 -10.25 11.20 28.44
CA SER A 70 -10.41 12.27 27.43
C SER A 70 -10.62 11.75 26.01
N MET A 71 -10.47 10.43 25.77
CA MET A 71 -10.60 9.80 24.46
C MET A 71 -11.37 8.47 24.50
N ALA A 72 -12.19 8.19 23.48
CA ALA A 72 -12.89 6.93 23.26
C ALA A 72 -12.66 6.40 21.83
N MET A 73 -12.94 5.12 21.59
CA MET A 73 -12.82 4.44 20.28
C MET A 73 -14.13 4.50 19.51
N CYS A 74 -14.09 4.96 18.25
CA CYS A 74 -15.27 4.99 17.37
C CYS A 74 -15.68 3.58 16.93
N ALA A 75 -16.91 3.16 17.20
CA ALA A 75 -17.43 1.85 16.80
C ALA A 75 -17.46 1.62 15.28
N ILE A 76 -17.63 2.69 14.49
CA ILE A 76 -17.76 2.59 13.02
C ILE A 76 -16.38 2.46 12.35
N HIS A 77 -15.38 3.20 12.82
CA HIS A 77 -14.09 3.36 12.13
C HIS A 77 -12.88 2.92 12.96
N ASN A 78 -13.12 2.41 14.17
CA ASN A 78 -12.13 1.93 15.13
C ASN A 78 -10.95 2.90 15.38
N LYS A 79 -11.25 4.19 15.57
CA LYS A 79 -10.23 5.24 15.75
C LYS A 79 -10.45 6.02 17.05
N ARG A 80 -9.37 6.28 17.81
CA ARG A 80 -9.40 7.10 19.03
C ARG A 80 -9.73 8.55 18.71
N ARG A 81 -10.70 9.12 19.43
CA ARG A 81 -11.16 10.50 19.32
C ARG A 81 -11.48 11.05 20.69
N GLY A 82 -11.42 12.37 20.84
CA GLY A 82 -11.90 13.01 22.06
C GLY A 82 -13.39 12.76 22.24
N ILE A 83 -13.84 12.46 23.47
CA ILE A 83 -15.26 12.16 23.76
C ILE A 83 -16.19 13.30 23.31
N THR A 84 -15.73 14.55 23.29
CA THR A 84 -16.46 15.72 22.76
C THR A 84 -16.85 15.62 21.29
N ASN A 85 -16.18 14.77 20.50
CA ASN A 85 -16.47 14.52 19.09
C ASN A 85 -17.26 13.22 18.86
N MET A 86 -17.77 12.62 19.94
CA MET A 86 -18.42 11.33 19.92
C MET A 86 -19.75 11.38 20.67
N LYS A 87 -20.72 10.59 20.19
CA LYS A 87 -21.99 10.34 20.85
C LYS A 87 -21.96 8.94 21.45
N ARG A 88 -22.31 8.82 22.74
CA ARG A 88 -22.49 7.52 23.39
C ARG A 88 -23.80 6.89 22.92
N MET A 89 -23.72 5.65 22.47
CA MET A 89 -24.86 4.86 22.00
C MET A 89 -25.45 4.03 23.18
N PRO A 90 -26.71 3.56 23.09
CA PRO A 90 -27.37 2.82 24.17
C PRO A 90 -26.68 1.51 24.56
N ASP A 91 -25.93 0.91 23.63
CA ASP A 91 -25.08 -0.28 23.83
C ASP A 91 -23.78 0.00 24.61
N GLY A 92 -23.55 1.27 24.98
CA GLY A 92 -22.33 1.73 25.65
C GLY A 92 -21.17 2.05 24.72
N THR A 93 -21.32 1.88 23.41
CA THR A 93 -20.27 2.24 22.43
C THR A 93 -20.28 3.73 22.10
N TYR A 94 -19.25 4.21 21.39
CA TYR A 94 -19.13 5.60 20.98
C TYR A 94 -19.07 5.72 19.45
N THR A 95 -19.86 6.61 18.86
CA THR A 95 -19.88 6.89 17.41
C THR A 95 -19.56 8.35 17.14
N CYS A 96 -18.93 8.67 16.00
CA CYS A 96 -18.62 10.06 15.66
C CYS A 96 -19.90 10.85 15.37
N VAL A 97 -19.98 12.08 15.89
CA VAL A 97 -21.08 13.00 15.55
C VAL A 97 -20.99 13.45 14.09
N LEU A 98 -22.15 13.75 13.48
CA LEU A 98 -22.24 14.36 12.15
C LEU A 98 -21.44 15.67 12.13
N GLY A 99 -20.55 15.83 11.13
CA GLY A 99 -19.62 16.96 11.04
C GLY A 99 -18.20 16.67 11.57
N SER A 100 -18.07 15.80 12.57
CA SER A 100 -16.78 15.30 13.08
C SER A 100 -16.50 13.88 12.59
N HIS A 101 -16.93 13.58 11.36
CA HIS A 101 -16.74 12.27 10.76
C HIS A 101 -15.25 11.92 10.71
N CYS A 102 -14.93 10.65 10.93
CA CYS A 102 -13.58 10.19 10.70
C CYS A 102 -13.21 10.53 9.26
N LYS A 103 -12.18 11.36 9.08
CA LYS A 103 -11.45 11.40 7.81
C LYS A 103 -10.84 10.02 7.60
N THR A 104 -11.63 9.12 7.02
CA THR A 104 -11.24 7.81 6.55
C THR A 104 -10.33 7.99 5.34
N GLY A 105 -9.13 8.50 5.58
CA GLY A 105 -7.99 7.94 4.86
C GLY A 105 -7.95 6.48 5.31
N LEU A 106 -8.46 5.58 4.47
CA LEU A 106 -8.45 4.14 4.66
C LEU A 106 -7.12 3.71 5.27
N ARG A 107 -7.13 3.46 6.59
CA ARG A 107 -6.10 2.70 7.26
C ARG A 107 -6.73 1.33 7.48
N THR A 108 -6.36 0.40 6.62
CA THR A 108 -6.71 -1.02 6.71
C THR A 108 -5.94 -1.66 7.85
N ASP A 109 -6.17 -1.17 9.06
CA ASP A 109 -5.59 -1.69 10.28
C ASP A 109 -6.70 -2.53 10.95
N ALA A 110 -7.12 -3.59 10.27
CA ALA A 110 -8.04 -4.57 10.84
C ALA A 110 -7.30 -5.36 11.93
N ALA A 111 -7.78 -5.17 13.16
CA ALA A 111 -7.62 -5.91 14.40
C ALA A 111 -6.71 -7.16 14.40
N TYR A 112 -5.70 -7.15 15.30
CA TYR A 112 -5.23 -8.34 16.02
C TYR A 112 -5.13 -8.02 17.53
N PRO A 113 -5.29 -9.02 18.43
CA PRO A 113 -5.60 -8.86 19.84
C PRO A 113 -4.38 -8.49 20.69
N ALA A 114 -4.66 -7.94 21.87
CA ALA A 114 -3.69 -7.47 22.85
C ALA A 114 -2.71 -8.58 23.28
N ALA A 115 -1.42 -8.36 23.09
CA ALA A 115 -0.35 -9.09 23.75
C ALA A 115 0.34 -8.18 24.78
N GLU A 116 0.73 -8.79 25.89
CA GLU A 116 1.14 -8.20 27.17
C GLU A 116 2.43 -7.34 27.14
N PRO A 117 2.63 -6.45 28.13
CA PRO A 117 3.75 -5.50 28.12
C PRO A 117 5.08 -6.18 28.52
N ALA A 118 5.96 -6.38 27.54
CA ALA A 118 7.36 -6.71 27.79
C ALA A 118 8.13 -5.46 28.25
N THR A 119 8.63 -5.51 29.48
CA THR A 119 9.53 -4.55 30.11
C THR A 119 10.92 -4.59 29.47
N HIS A 120 11.37 -3.54 28.78
CA HIS A 120 12.81 -3.36 28.53
C HIS A 120 13.25 -1.91 28.65
N ALA A 121 14.22 -1.73 29.54
CA ALA A 121 14.93 -0.51 29.85
C ALA A 121 16.03 -0.21 28.81
N GLY A 122 16.13 1.05 28.40
CA GLY A 122 17.41 1.76 28.44
C GLY A 122 18.23 1.92 27.15
N LYS A 123 18.71 3.17 26.99
CA LYS A 123 19.83 3.71 26.18
C LYS A 123 19.55 3.82 24.67
N GLY A 124 19.59 4.98 24.00
CA GLY A 124 20.14 6.30 24.31
C GLY A 124 21.23 6.69 23.30
N MET A 125 20.92 7.68 22.46
CA MET A 125 21.80 8.68 21.82
C MET A 125 22.68 8.30 20.60
N GLY A 126 22.64 9.15 19.57
CA GLY A 126 23.64 9.24 18.50
C GLY A 126 23.09 9.75 17.18
N HIS A 127 22.84 11.06 17.07
CA HIS A 127 22.45 11.75 15.84
C HIS A 127 23.65 12.59 15.37
N ASP A 128 24.48 12.01 14.51
CA ASP A 128 25.54 12.67 13.76
C ASP A 128 25.31 12.37 12.27
N SER A 129 25.59 13.22 11.30
CA SER A 129 25.80 14.66 11.20
C SER A 129 25.77 14.90 9.69
N TYR A 130 24.96 15.85 9.21
CA TYR A 130 25.03 16.28 7.82
C TYR A 130 26.30 17.11 7.61
N GLY A 131 27.05 16.76 6.57
CA GLY A 131 27.74 17.74 5.73
C GLY A 131 29.26 17.83 5.89
N TYR A 132 30.00 17.27 4.93
CA TYR A 132 31.21 17.91 4.39
C TYR A 132 31.47 17.43 2.94
N ARG A 133 31.10 18.27 1.98
CA ARG A 133 31.75 18.46 0.66
C ARG A 133 31.77 19.97 0.51
N GLY A 134 32.90 20.68 0.45
CA GLY A 134 34.08 20.41 -0.36
C GLY A 134 33.95 21.17 -1.69
N ALA A 135 34.17 22.49 -1.66
CA ALA A 135 34.50 23.36 -2.80
C ALA A 135 34.84 24.76 -2.23
N ALA A 136 36.11 25.16 -2.13
CA ALA A 136 36.90 25.81 -3.19
C ALA A 136 36.49 27.28 -3.44
N GLY A 137 37.27 28.18 -2.82
CA GLY A 137 37.74 29.44 -3.41
C GLY A 137 36.77 30.60 -3.58
N HIS A 138 36.84 31.60 -2.70
CA HIS A 138 36.68 33.01 -3.10
C HIS A 138 37.57 33.91 -2.22
N PRO A 139 38.32 34.87 -2.81
CA PRO A 139 39.26 35.70 -2.08
C PRO A 139 38.59 36.88 -1.37
N SER A 140 39.20 37.23 -0.24
CA SER A 140 39.24 38.53 0.45
C SER A 140 38.57 39.72 -0.25
N ASN A 141 37.56 40.32 0.37
CA ASN A 141 37.59 41.67 0.98
C ASN A 141 36.14 42.08 1.30
N GLY A 142 35.82 42.37 2.57
CA GLY A 142 34.47 42.83 2.90
C GLY A 142 34.14 42.72 4.38
N TYR A 143 34.44 43.80 5.09
CA TYR A 143 34.03 44.14 6.44
C TYR A 143 32.57 43.76 6.74
N TRP A 144 32.36 42.80 7.67
CA TRP A 144 31.04 42.51 8.25
C TRP A 144 30.97 43.17 9.64
N PRO A 145 29.95 44.01 9.92
CA PRO A 145 29.78 44.61 11.25
C PRO A 145 29.41 43.54 12.29
N PRO A 146 29.71 43.76 13.58
CA PRO A 146 29.38 42.81 14.64
C PRO A 146 27.86 42.84 14.87
N TYR A 147 27.15 41.84 14.33
CA TYR A 147 25.76 41.61 14.73
C TYR A 147 25.78 40.95 16.11
N GLN A 148 25.45 41.72 17.14
CA GLN A 148 25.10 41.20 18.46
C GLN A 148 23.87 40.29 18.29
N SER A 149 24.07 38.99 18.43
CA SER A 149 22.99 38.01 18.51
C SER A 149 22.18 38.27 19.77
N ALA A 150 21.11 39.05 19.62
CA ALA A 150 20.05 39.15 20.60
C ALA A 150 19.42 37.77 20.79
N LEU A 151 19.56 37.27 22.02
CA LEU A 151 19.02 36.02 22.52
C LEU A 151 17.49 36.12 22.58
N VAL A 152 16.80 35.94 21.44
CA VAL A 152 15.35 35.80 21.43
C VAL A 152 15.01 34.39 21.91
N GLN A 153 14.59 34.30 23.17
CA GLN A 153 13.97 33.12 23.77
C GLN A 153 12.64 32.82 23.08
N GLY A 154 12.71 32.19 21.90
CA GLY A 154 11.56 31.61 21.23
C GLY A 154 11.05 30.39 22.00
N LYS A 155 9.95 30.58 22.73
CA LYS A 155 9.14 29.54 23.38
C LYS A 155 8.45 28.67 22.30
N GLY A 156 9.24 27.92 21.55
CA GLY A 156 8.77 26.94 20.58
C GLY A 156 8.27 25.70 21.30
N LYS A 157 6.96 25.45 21.27
CA LYS A 157 6.35 24.19 21.71
C LYS A 157 6.90 23.07 20.84
N GLY A 158 7.87 22.34 21.38
CA GLY A 158 8.47 21.17 20.75
C GLY A 158 7.40 20.12 20.48
N VAL A 159 7.11 19.87 19.21
CA VAL A 159 6.37 18.69 18.79
C VAL A 159 7.37 17.54 18.86
N SER A 160 7.34 16.79 19.96
CA SER A 160 8.14 15.58 20.13
C SER A 160 7.71 14.56 19.07
N MET A 161 8.56 14.31 18.08
CA MET A 161 8.40 13.17 17.18
C MET A 161 8.64 11.89 18.01
N PRO A 162 7.71 10.92 18.03
CA PRO A 162 7.93 9.66 18.73
C PRO A 162 8.99 8.83 17.99
N LEU A 163 10.22 8.88 18.50
CA LEU A 163 11.32 7.97 18.16
C LEU A 163 11.10 6.65 18.91
N ASN A 164 10.30 5.74 18.35
CA ASN A 164 10.45 4.28 18.49
C ASN A 164 9.21 3.56 17.93
N ASN A 165 9.22 3.26 16.64
CA ASN A 165 8.63 2.02 16.16
C ASN A 165 9.70 1.30 15.32
N PRO A 166 10.38 0.26 15.83
CA PRO A 166 11.40 -0.49 15.12
C PRO A 166 10.82 -1.45 14.07
N GLN A 167 9.54 -1.33 13.70
CA GLN A 167 9.07 -1.84 12.42
C GLN A 167 9.74 -1.04 11.31
N SER A 168 10.96 -1.46 10.97
CA SER A 168 11.70 -0.99 9.82
C SER A 168 10.74 -1.02 8.63
N TYR A 169 10.35 0.16 8.17
CA TYR A 169 9.59 0.30 6.95
C TYR A 169 10.52 -0.12 5.82
N GLU A 170 10.54 -1.42 5.52
CA GLU A 170 11.34 -1.94 4.43
C GLU A 170 10.82 -1.31 3.15
N LYS A 171 11.71 -0.51 2.57
CA LYS A 171 11.44 0.32 1.42
C LYS A 171 12.02 -0.41 0.22
N VAL A 172 11.13 -0.83 -0.67
CA VAL A 172 11.47 -1.57 -1.88
C VAL A 172 11.20 -0.69 -3.10
N MET A 173 11.92 -0.91 -4.20
CA MET A 173 11.76 -0.12 -5.43
C MET A 173 10.76 -0.80 -6.38
N CYS A 174 9.74 -0.05 -6.82
CA CYS A 174 8.77 -0.55 -7.79
C CYS A 174 9.41 -0.70 -9.17
N ALA A 175 9.44 -1.91 -9.73
CA ALA A 175 10.05 -2.21 -11.04
C ALA A 175 9.36 -1.48 -12.21
N ARG A 176 8.05 -1.21 -12.10
CA ARG A 176 7.29 -0.52 -13.16
C ARG A 176 7.64 0.97 -13.27
N HIS A 177 7.99 1.62 -12.16
CA HIS A 177 8.11 3.09 -12.11
C HIS A 177 9.42 3.60 -11.46
N ALA A 178 10.29 2.69 -11.01
CA ALA A 178 11.54 2.98 -10.30
C ALA A 178 11.36 3.90 -9.06
N LYS A 179 10.22 3.78 -8.36
CA LYS A 179 9.92 4.60 -7.17
C LYS A 179 9.95 3.74 -5.92
N VAL A 180 10.67 4.21 -4.91
CA VAL A 180 10.78 3.54 -3.61
C VAL A 180 9.46 3.70 -2.86
N ARG A 181 8.90 2.57 -2.41
CA ARG A 181 7.62 2.48 -1.71
C ARG A 181 7.75 1.55 -0.51
N SER A 182 6.79 1.64 0.42
CA SER A 182 6.70 0.63 1.46
C SER A 182 6.31 -0.71 0.84
N ILE A 183 6.86 -1.79 1.38
CA ILE A 183 6.53 -3.17 0.98
C ILE A 183 5.01 -3.43 0.99
N ASN A 184 4.27 -2.82 1.92
CA ASN A 184 2.80 -2.91 2.02
C ASN A 184 2.05 -2.37 0.79
N SER A 185 2.66 -1.46 0.03
CA SER A 185 2.09 -0.89 -1.21
C SER A 185 2.51 -1.66 -2.45
N MET A 186 3.23 -2.77 -2.28
CA MET A 186 3.80 -3.53 -3.39
C MET A 186 3.34 -5.00 -3.34
N ILE A 187 3.39 -5.65 -4.49
CA ILE A 187 3.19 -7.07 -4.71
C ILE A 187 4.46 -7.63 -5.34
N ALA A 188 4.91 -8.78 -4.85
CA ALA A 188 6.03 -9.50 -5.44
C ALA A 188 5.53 -10.24 -6.69
N ILE A 189 6.22 -10.05 -7.81
CA ILE A 189 5.99 -10.75 -9.09
C ILE A 189 7.35 -11.30 -9.51
N GLY A 190 7.59 -12.59 -9.27
CA GLY A 190 8.92 -13.21 -9.42
C GLY A 190 9.94 -12.55 -8.49
N ASN A 191 11.04 -12.07 -9.06
CA ASN A 191 12.14 -11.42 -8.33
C ASN A 191 11.97 -9.89 -8.18
N TYR A 192 10.82 -9.35 -8.57
CA TYR A 192 10.58 -7.92 -8.64
C TYR A 192 9.36 -7.50 -7.84
N TRP A 193 9.37 -6.26 -7.38
CA TRP A 193 8.25 -5.67 -6.66
C TRP A 193 7.50 -4.67 -7.56
N VAL A 194 6.18 -4.78 -7.62
CA VAL A 194 5.32 -3.89 -8.42
C VAL A 194 4.25 -3.27 -7.52
N CYS A 195 3.87 -2.02 -7.74
CA CYS A 195 2.80 -1.39 -6.94
C CYS A 195 1.47 -2.12 -7.16
N LYS A 196 0.65 -2.27 -6.11
CA LYS A 196 -0.73 -2.77 -6.24
C LYS A 196 -1.55 -1.85 -7.14
N ASP A 197 -2.54 -2.41 -7.83
CA ASP A 197 -3.37 -1.65 -8.78
C ASP A 197 -4.13 -0.49 -8.14
N HIS A 198 -4.58 -0.59 -6.90
CA HIS A 198 -5.23 0.53 -6.20
C HIS A 198 -4.24 1.51 -5.55
N SER A 199 -2.98 1.13 -5.45
CA SER A 199 -1.88 2.01 -5.05
C SER A 199 -1.03 2.38 -6.27
N MET A 200 -1.69 2.67 -7.41
CA MET A 200 -0.99 3.14 -8.59
C MET A 200 -0.04 4.27 -8.18
N CYS A 201 1.18 4.23 -8.70
CA CYS A 201 2.08 5.35 -8.52
C CYS A 201 1.35 6.62 -8.96
N LYS A 202 0.96 7.46 -7.99
CA LYS A 202 0.67 8.86 -8.27
C LYS A 202 1.98 9.46 -8.76
N ILE A 203 2.21 9.37 -10.06
CA ILE A 203 3.14 10.23 -10.77
C ILE A 203 2.49 11.60 -10.59
N SER A 204 3.06 12.43 -9.73
CA SER A 204 2.54 13.78 -9.58
C SER A 204 2.57 14.44 -10.95
N ALA A 205 1.57 15.27 -11.28
CA ALA A 205 1.54 15.94 -12.58
C ALA A 205 2.83 16.76 -12.85
N SER A 206 3.54 17.15 -11.78
CA SER A 206 4.86 17.78 -11.81
C SER A 206 6.04 16.85 -12.17
N GLU A 207 5.89 15.53 -12.06
CA GLU A 207 6.90 14.52 -12.46
C GLU A 207 6.75 14.08 -13.94
N LYS A 208 5.88 14.74 -14.73
CA LYS A 208 5.72 14.47 -16.17
C LYS A 208 6.98 14.80 -16.98
N SER A 209 7.88 15.64 -16.47
CA SER A 209 9.24 15.73 -17.00
C SER A 209 10.03 14.54 -16.47
N VAL A 210 10.09 13.47 -17.25
CA VAL A 210 10.96 12.32 -16.98
C VAL A 210 12.37 12.87 -16.80
N PRO A 211 13.01 12.79 -15.62
CA PRO A 211 14.41 13.15 -15.51
C PRO A 211 15.17 12.26 -16.49
N SER A 212 15.96 12.88 -17.37
CA SER A 212 16.56 12.29 -18.58
C SER A 212 17.45 11.05 -18.33
N ASN A 213 17.58 10.61 -17.09
CA ASN A 213 18.45 9.54 -16.65
C ASN A 213 17.73 8.41 -15.88
N ARG A 214 16.41 8.25 -16.03
CA ARG A 214 15.73 7.06 -15.47
C ARG A 214 16.12 5.81 -16.27
N GLN A 215 16.78 4.88 -15.59
CA GLN A 215 17.03 3.54 -16.10
C GLN A 215 15.86 2.62 -15.73
N PHE A 216 15.46 1.75 -16.64
CA PHE A 216 14.39 0.77 -16.50
C PHE A 216 14.93 -0.62 -16.80
N VAL A 217 14.31 -1.66 -16.23
CA VAL A 217 14.74 -3.06 -16.43
C VAL A 217 14.14 -3.60 -17.72
N CYS A 218 14.99 -4.15 -18.60
CA CYS A 218 14.56 -4.88 -19.79
C CYS A 218 13.94 -6.23 -19.38
N ALA A 219 12.72 -6.55 -19.81
CA ALA A 219 12.06 -7.81 -19.49
C ALA A 219 12.76 -9.05 -20.09
N THR A 220 13.47 -8.88 -21.21
CA THR A 220 14.17 -10.00 -21.87
C THR A 220 15.49 -10.36 -21.18
N HIS A 221 16.18 -9.39 -20.56
CA HIS A 221 17.56 -9.57 -20.09
C HIS A 221 17.78 -9.14 -18.65
N GLU A 222 16.77 -8.60 -17.98
CA GLU A 222 16.80 -8.15 -16.59
C GLU A 222 17.87 -7.10 -16.27
N LYS A 223 18.39 -6.40 -17.29
CA LYS A 223 19.38 -5.32 -17.14
C LYS A 223 18.74 -3.94 -17.18
N PHE A 224 19.26 -3.03 -16.36
CA PHE A 224 18.90 -1.61 -16.37
C PHE A 224 19.39 -0.92 -17.65
N ARG A 225 18.49 -0.23 -18.35
CA ARG A 225 18.74 0.52 -19.60
C ARG A 225 18.05 1.87 -19.54
N ALA A 226 18.63 2.88 -20.18
CA ALA A 226 17.91 4.14 -20.37
C ALA A 226 16.64 3.90 -21.20
N SER A 227 15.57 4.66 -20.93
CA SER A 227 14.29 4.51 -21.64
C SER A 227 14.43 4.61 -23.16
N SER A 228 15.40 5.37 -23.67
CA SER A 228 15.73 5.51 -25.10
C SER A 228 16.27 4.24 -25.77
N TYR A 229 16.49 3.16 -25.01
CA TYR A 229 16.92 1.85 -25.48
C TYR A 229 15.83 0.79 -25.31
N LEU A 230 14.66 1.17 -24.79
CA LEU A 230 13.56 0.27 -24.48
C LEU A 230 12.30 0.65 -25.26
N GLN A 231 11.59 -0.35 -25.77
CA GLN A 231 10.29 -0.23 -26.40
C GLN A 231 9.27 -1.03 -25.58
N ARG A 232 8.03 -0.52 -25.51
CA ARG A 232 6.96 -1.21 -24.80
C ARG A 232 6.38 -2.32 -25.68
N GLY A 233 6.37 -3.55 -25.16
CA GLY A 233 5.81 -4.72 -25.82
C GLY A 233 4.28 -4.79 -25.76
N PRO A 234 3.66 -5.74 -26.48
CA PRO A 234 2.21 -5.98 -26.44
C PRO A 234 1.73 -6.44 -25.06
N ASP A 235 2.63 -7.00 -24.24
CA ASP A 235 2.43 -7.38 -22.85
C ASP A 235 2.51 -6.20 -21.85
N GLY A 236 2.86 -5.00 -22.34
CA GLY A 236 3.07 -3.81 -21.51
C GLY A 236 4.41 -3.78 -20.77
N LEU A 237 5.28 -4.76 -20.99
CA LEU A 237 6.65 -4.78 -20.45
C LEU A 237 7.60 -3.99 -21.34
N LEU A 238 8.80 -3.68 -20.83
CA LEU A 238 9.82 -2.93 -21.56
C LEU A 238 10.88 -3.88 -22.12
N HIS A 239 10.99 -3.96 -23.44
CA HIS A 239 11.98 -4.77 -24.15
C HIS A 239 13.05 -3.90 -24.81
N CYS A 240 14.26 -4.41 -25.03
CA CYS A 240 15.26 -3.66 -25.80
C CYS A 240 14.82 -3.48 -27.24
N ILE A 241 15.03 -2.29 -27.79
CA ILE A 241 14.80 -2.01 -29.22
C ILE A 241 15.74 -2.92 -30.03
N PRO A 242 15.29 -3.59 -31.11
CA PRO A 242 16.11 -4.53 -31.88
C PRO A 242 17.45 -3.95 -32.34
N GLN A 243 17.47 -2.70 -32.81
CA GLN A 243 18.67 -2.00 -33.28
C GLN A 243 19.68 -1.68 -32.17
N LYS A 244 19.23 -1.67 -30.91
CA LYS A 244 20.05 -1.46 -29.73
C LYS A 244 19.90 -2.66 -28.79
N ALA A 245 19.82 -3.86 -29.39
CA ALA A 245 19.73 -5.11 -28.66
C ALA A 245 20.84 -5.18 -27.61
N CYS A 246 20.54 -5.82 -26.49
CA CYS A 246 21.53 -6.03 -25.44
C CYS A 246 22.77 -6.67 -26.06
N LYS A 247 23.90 -5.96 -26.03
CA LYS A 247 25.21 -6.60 -26.05
C LYS A 247 25.32 -7.42 -24.76
N VAL A 248 24.75 -8.62 -24.78
CA VAL A 248 25.16 -9.67 -23.84
C VAL A 248 26.63 -9.90 -24.15
N SER A 249 27.51 -9.49 -23.23
CA SER A 249 28.88 -9.95 -23.24
C SER A 249 28.80 -11.47 -23.22
N GLN A 250 29.24 -12.15 -24.28
CA GLN A 250 29.19 -13.61 -24.42
C GLN A 250 30.07 -14.36 -23.40
N LYS A 251 30.45 -13.71 -22.28
CA LYS A 251 31.49 -14.21 -21.37
C LYS A 251 31.02 -15.36 -20.48
N ASP A 252 29.71 -15.62 -20.39
CA ASP A 252 29.16 -16.58 -19.43
C ASP A 252 28.55 -17.84 -20.08
N ASN A 253 28.78 -18.08 -21.37
CA ASN A 253 28.18 -19.24 -22.10
C ASN A 253 29.19 -20.33 -22.49
N MET A 254 30.36 -20.41 -21.84
CA MET A 254 31.40 -21.43 -22.10
C MET A 254 31.70 -22.34 -20.88
N THR A 255 30.76 -22.50 -19.96
CA THR A 255 30.83 -23.54 -18.93
C THR A 255 29.55 -24.35 -18.93
N ALA A 256 29.45 -25.25 -19.92
CA ALA A 256 28.57 -26.41 -19.93
C ALA A 256 29.38 -27.58 -20.48
#